data_AF-A0AAW4GAG4-F1
#
_entry.id   AF-A0AAW4GAG4-F1
#
_cell.length_a   1.000
_cell.length_b   1.000
_cell.length_c   1.000
_cell.angle_alpha   90.00
_cell.angle_beta   90.00
_cell.angle_gamma   90.00
#
_symmetry.space_group_name_H-M   'P 1'
#
loop_
_entity.id
_entity.type
_entity.pdbx_description
1 polymer ?
#
loop_
_entity_poly.entity_id
_entity_poly.type
_entity_poly.pdbx_seq_one_letter_code
_entity_poly.pdbx_strand_id
1 'polypeptide(L)'
;MIIGGGQAALSSAYFLHRFGLGDRYQMLDHAPGPGGAWQFRWPTLTLATANRVHDLPGWGIVEALGLDCDQLPAATAVPEYFGRYEEKFGLNVRRPVHVRSVRRNGEGFRVELADGRSLTTNVIINATGTWDRPFIPHLPGAADFRGRQLHTHDYRSPAEFAGKRVLVVGAGISAIQLLIEIAREAPDVETFWCSRREPVFNTEPFTPEQGREAVARVERRVRAGLPPTSVVSVTGLALTPAIAAAQRDGILSWRPMFTRITETGVCWDCGPAGGDHLDLDVIFWNTGFRSSLDHLAPLRLRAPGGGITMTGRLATVVEADPRIQLIGYGPSASTIGANRAGREAARVAADLLGVASH
;
A
#
# COMPACT_ATOMS: atom_id res chain seq x y z
N MET A 1 -10.73 -2.95 -19.15
CA MET A 1 -10.51 -3.96 -18.10
C MET A 1 -9.94 -3.31 -16.86
N ILE A 2 -10.43 -3.69 -15.68
CA ILE A 2 -9.89 -3.27 -14.39
C ILE A 2 -9.11 -4.46 -13.79
N ILE A 3 -7.87 -4.24 -13.38
CA ILE A 3 -7.02 -5.26 -12.74
C ILE A 3 -6.84 -4.87 -11.27
N GLY A 4 -7.31 -5.73 -10.36
CA GLY A 4 -7.45 -5.50 -8.92
C GLY A 4 -8.91 -5.34 -8.50
N GLY A 5 -9.20 -5.68 -7.25
CA GLY A 5 -10.54 -5.62 -6.63
C GLY A 5 -10.53 -4.95 -5.25
N GLY A 6 -9.60 -4.01 -5.04
CA GLY A 6 -9.56 -3.15 -3.85
C GLY A 6 -10.28 -1.81 -4.07
N GLN A 7 -10.11 -0.89 -3.11
CA GLN A 7 -10.81 0.40 -3.07
C GLN A 7 -10.76 1.21 -4.37
N ALA A 8 -9.56 1.33 -4.97
CA ALA A 8 -9.39 2.09 -6.21
C ALA A 8 -10.16 1.45 -7.38
N ALA A 9 -10.17 0.12 -7.45
CA ALA A 9 -10.89 -0.63 -8.48
C ALA A 9 -12.41 -0.48 -8.33
N LEU A 10 -12.92 -0.63 -7.11
CA LEU A 10 -14.36 -0.48 -6.80
C LEU A 10 -14.84 0.95 -7.07
N SER A 11 -14.06 1.96 -6.72
CA SER A 11 -14.35 3.36 -7.08
C SER A 11 -14.43 3.54 -8.59
N SER A 12 -13.44 3.05 -9.36
CA SER A 12 -13.50 3.11 -10.83
C SER A 12 -14.72 2.40 -11.41
N ALA A 13 -15.04 1.21 -10.92
CA ALA A 13 -16.18 0.43 -11.39
C ALA A 13 -17.50 1.16 -11.13
N TYR A 14 -17.69 1.73 -9.93
CA TYR A 14 -18.84 2.56 -9.59
C TYR A 14 -19.04 3.72 -10.60
N PHE A 15 -17.97 4.45 -10.92
CA PHE A 15 -18.07 5.55 -11.89
C PHE A 15 -18.25 5.07 -13.33
N LEU A 16 -17.64 3.94 -13.73
CA LEU A 16 -17.90 3.34 -15.05
C LEU A 16 -19.38 2.96 -15.22
N HIS A 17 -20.03 2.37 -14.20
CA HIS A 17 -21.48 2.14 -14.22
C HIS A 17 -22.25 3.43 -14.43
N ARG A 18 -21.90 4.46 -13.67
CA ARG A 18 -22.58 5.76 -13.72
C ARG A 18 -22.38 6.48 -15.06
N PHE A 19 -21.30 6.21 -15.77
CA PHE A 19 -21.02 6.69 -17.11
C PHE A 19 -21.62 5.79 -18.21
N GLY A 20 -22.48 4.83 -17.87
CA GLY A 20 -23.14 3.96 -18.85
C GLY A 20 -22.24 2.87 -19.44
N LEU A 21 -21.14 2.51 -18.77
CA LEU A 21 -20.20 1.46 -19.21
C LEU A 21 -20.35 0.16 -18.41
N GLY A 22 -21.44 -0.02 -17.65
CA GLY A 22 -21.65 -1.16 -16.74
C GLY A 22 -21.48 -2.55 -17.37
N ASP A 23 -21.80 -2.67 -18.66
CA ASP A 23 -21.69 -3.89 -19.47
C ASP A 23 -20.43 -3.94 -20.34
N ARG A 24 -19.59 -2.90 -20.30
CA ARG A 24 -18.40 -2.72 -21.16
C ARG A 24 -17.07 -2.83 -20.42
N TYR A 25 -17.06 -3.31 -19.18
CA TYR A 25 -15.83 -3.61 -18.45
C TYR A 25 -15.88 -4.98 -17.77
N GLN A 26 -14.69 -5.48 -17.40
CA GLN A 26 -14.51 -6.64 -16.55
C GLN A 26 -13.50 -6.29 -15.46
N MET A 27 -13.68 -6.87 -14.28
CA MET A 27 -12.76 -6.74 -13.15
C MET A 27 -12.17 -8.10 -12.81
N LEU A 28 -10.85 -8.14 -12.66
CA LEU A 28 -10.12 -9.35 -12.29
C LEU A 28 -9.34 -9.07 -11.02
N ASP A 29 -9.53 -9.88 -9.98
CA ASP A 29 -8.81 -9.72 -8.74
C ASP A 29 -8.28 -11.08 -8.25
N HIS A 30 -7.05 -11.07 -7.77
CA HIS A 30 -6.36 -12.30 -7.40
C HIS A 30 -6.68 -12.76 -5.98
N ALA A 31 -7.21 -11.86 -5.14
CA ALA A 31 -7.53 -12.17 -3.77
C ALA A 31 -8.66 -13.22 -3.67
N PRO A 32 -8.70 -14.01 -2.59
CA PRO A 32 -9.74 -15.04 -2.41
C PRO A 32 -11.13 -14.44 -2.20
N GLY A 33 -11.22 -13.21 -1.70
CA GLY A 33 -12.48 -12.50 -1.49
C GLY A 33 -12.35 -10.98 -1.56
N PRO A 34 -13.45 -10.24 -1.32
CA PRO A 34 -13.46 -8.79 -1.28
C PRO A 34 -12.53 -8.20 -0.21
N GLY A 35 -12.26 -6.90 -0.31
CA GLY A 35 -11.45 -6.16 0.68
C GLY A 35 -10.08 -5.70 0.17
N GLY A 36 -9.61 -6.24 -0.96
CA GLY A 36 -8.26 -5.96 -1.47
C GLY A 36 -7.20 -6.25 -0.41
N ALA A 37 -6.20 -5.36 -0.27
CA ALA A 37 -5.12 -5.53 0.72
C ALA A 37 -5.58 -5.53 2.19
N TRP A 38 -6.78 -5.05 2.50
CA TRP A 38 -7.25 -4.94 3.90
C TRP A 38 -7.47 -6.31 4.54
N GLN A 39 -7.92 -7.30 3.78
CA GLN A 39 -8.17 -8.67 4.26
C GLN A 39 -6.91 -9.39 4.77
N PHE A 40 -5.73 -8.87 4.43
CA PHE A 40 -4.45 -9.44 4.81
C PHE A 40 -3.76 -8.67 5.94
N ARG A 41 -4.36 -7.57 6.42
CA ARG A 41 -3.79 -6.81 7.53
C ARG A 41 -3.80 -7.65 8.81
N TRP A 42 -2.90 -7.30 9.71
CA TRP A 42 -2.77 -8.01 10.97
C TRP A 42 -4.05 -7.85 11.82
N PRO A 43 -4.50 -8.92 12.52
CA PRO A 43 -5.75 -8.93 13.27
C PRO A 43 -5.96 -7.80 14.28
N THR A 44 -4.88 -7.28 14.88
CA THR A 44 -4.94 -6.21 15.88
C THR A 44 -5.14 -4.80 15.28
N LEU A 45 -5.07 -4.67 13.95
CA LEU A 45 -5.39 -3.40 13.27
C LEU A 45 -6.90 -3.17 13.27
N THR A 46 -7.39 -2.17 14.00
CA THR A 46 -8.80 -1.76 13.99
C THR A 46 -9.04 -0.60 13.01
N LEU A 47 -10.30 -0.29 12.69
CA LEU A 47 -10.62 0.88 11.86
C LEU A 47 -10.21 2.20 12.53
N ALA A 48 -10.27 2.29 13.86
CA ALA A 48 -9.85 3.44 14.63
C ALA A 48 -8.33 3.65 14.62
N THR A 49 -7.55 2.56 14.64
CA THR A 49 -6.07 2.63 14.63
C THR A 49 -5.50 2.57 13.22
N ALA A 50 -6.28 2.16 12.23
CA ALA A 50 -5.95 2.40 10.84
C ALA A 50 -5.79 3.90 10.58
N ASN A 51 -4.85 4.27 9.71
CA ASN A 51 -4.65 5.65 9.28
C ASN A 51 -5.77 6.10 8.31
N ARG A 52 -7.02 6.01 8.79
CA ARG A 52 -8.31 6.27 8.15
C ARG A 52 -8.62 5.44 6.90
N VAL A 53 -9.72 4.69 6.96
CA VAL A 53 -10.36 4.11 5.78
C VAL A 53 -11.45 5.08 5.31
N HIS A 54 -11.26 5.69 4.14
CA HIS A 54 -12.28 6.56 3.56
C HIS A 54 -13.38 5.73 2.88
N ASP A 55 -14.63 6.15 3.02
CA ASP A 55 -15.80 5.54 2.37
C ASP A 55 -15.65 5.46 0.85
N LEU A 56 -16.14 4.39 0.24
CA LEU A 56 -16.31 4.29 -1.20
C LEU A 56 -17.42 5.25 -1.69
N PRO A 57 -17.38 5.68 -2.96
CA PRO A 57 -18.36 6.61 -3.48
C PRO A 57 -19.78 6.04 -3.43
N GLY A 58 -20.74 6.84 -2.98
CA GLY A 58 -22.17 6.51 -3.03
C GLY A 58 -22.68 5.61 -1.90
N TRP A 59 -21.81 4.99 -1.08
CA TRP A 59 -22.25 4.19 0.06
C TRP A 59 -21.11 3.99 1.07
N GLY A 60 -21.25 4.46 2.31
CA GLY A 60 -20.19 4.43 3.33
C GLY A 60 -20.14 3.17 4.18
N ILE A 61 -19.04 2.95 4.92
CA ILE A 61 -18.80 1.73 5.70
C ILE A 61 -19.79 1.57 6.86
N VAL A 62 -20.07 2.64 7.60
CA VAL A 62 -21.03 2.63 8.72
C VAL A 62 -22.44 2.29 8.22
N GLU A 63 -22.83 2.89 7.09
CA GLU A 63 -24.13 2.62 6.47
C GLU A 63 -24.20 1.17 5.95
N ALA A 64 -23.12 0.67 5.35
CA ALA A 64 -23.08 -0.66 4.79
C ALA A 64 -23.09 -1.77 5.86
N LEU A 65 -22.41 -1.55 6.99
CA LEU A 65 -22.36 -2.52 8.09
C LEU A 65 -23.56 -2.38 9.04
N GLY A 66 -24.15 -1.18 9.14
CA GLY A 66 -25.29 -0.89 10.01
C GLY A 66 -24.92 -0.78 11.49
N LEU A 67 -23.65 -0.49 11.80
CA LEU A 67 -23.11 -0.43 13.16
C LEU A 67 -21.93 0.55 13.25
N ASP A 68 -21.61 0.98 14.47
CA ASP A 68 -20.32 1.60 14.75
C ASP A 68 -19.22 0.53 14.66
N CYS A 69 -18.26 0.76 13.77
CA CYS A 69 -17.25 -0.21 13.39
C CYS A 69 -15.83 0.18 13.82
N ASP A 70 -15.64 1.27 14.56
CA ASP A 70 -14.31 1.81 14.87
C ASP A 70 -13.38 0.78 15.55
N GLN A 71 -13.94 -0.05 16.43
CA GLN A 71 -13.20 -1.09 17.15
C GLN A 71 -13.10 -2.41 16.40
N LEU A 72 -13.77 -2.56 15.25
CA LEU A 72 -13.69 -3.80 14.48
C LEU A 72 -12.32 -3.94 13.80
N PRO A 73 -11.78 -5.16 13.73
CA PRO A 73 -10.60 -5.45 12.93
C PRO A 73 -10.81 -5.00 11.47
N ALA A 74 -9.88 -4.22 10.94
CA ALA A 74 -9.91 -3.74 9.56
C ALA A 74 -9.90 -4.91 8.56
N ALA A 75 -9.24 -6.01 8.91
CA ALA A 75 -9.21 -7.25 8.13
C ALA A 75 -10.55 -8.01 8.10
N THR A 76 -11.55 -7.59 8.88
CA THR A 76 -12.91 -8.15 8.89
C THR A 76 -13.90 -7.13 8.33
N ALA A 77 -13.91 -5.91 8.89
CA ALA A 77 -14.89 -4.89 8.55
C ALA A 77 -14.77 -4.39 7.10
N VAL A 78 -13.55 -4.22 6.58
CA VAL A 78 -13.35 -3.72 5.22
C VAL A 78 -13.70 -4.76 4.16
N PRO A 79 -13.30 -6.04 4.28
CA PRO A 79 -13.79 -7.09 3.37
C PRO A 79 -15.30 -7.23 3.34
N GLU A 80 -15.96 -7.21 4.50
CA GLU A 80 -17.42 -7.28 4.57
C GLU A 80 -18.06 -6.09 3.87
N TYR A 81 -17.57 -4.88 4.15
CA TYR A 81 -18.02 -3.67 3.48
C TYR A 81 -17.86 -3.73 1.96
N PHE A 82 -16.68 -4.14 1.47
CA PHE A 82 -16.43 -4.22 0.04
C PHE A 82 -17.29 -5.29 -0.63
N GLY A 83 -17.54 -6.42 0.03
CA GLY A 83 -18.46 -7.45 -0.46
C GLY A 83 -19.88 -6.93 -0.61
N ARG A 84 -20.42 -6.30 0.45
CA ARG A 84 -21.74 -5.66 0.38
C ARG A 84 -21.79 -4.57 -0.70
N TYR A 85 -20.71 -3.82 -0.87
CA TYR A 85 -20.61 -2.75 -1.87
C TYR A 85 -20.66 -3.30 -3.31
N GLU A 86 -19.94 -4.40 -3.57
CA GLU A 86 -20.01 -5.12 -4.83
C GLU A 86 -21.43 -5.60 -5.14
N GLU A 87 -22.11 -6.19 -4.15
CA GLU A 87 -23.50 -6.64 -4.28
C GLU A 87 -24.47 -5.49 -4.56
N LYS A 88 -24.41 -4.41 -3.76
CA LYS A 88 -25.32 -3.25 -3.87
C LYS A 88 -25.27 -2.60 -5.24
N PHE A 89 -24.09 -2.50 -5.84
CA PHE A 89 -23.89 -1.82 -7.12
C PHE A 89 -23.76 -2.78 -8.30
N GLY A 90 -23.91 -4.09 -8.08
CA GLY A 90 -23.80 -5.11 -9.13
C GLY A 90 -22.41 -5.18 -9.78
N LEU A 91 -21.36 -4.90 -9.02
CA LEU A 91 -19.98 -4.87 -9.52
C LEU A 91 -19.44 -6.30 -9.58
N ASN A 92 -19.44 -6.90 -10.78
CA ASN A 92 -19.03 -8.29 -10.96
C ASN A 92 -17.49 -8.43 -10.99
N VAL A 93 -16.89 -8.64 -9.83
CA VAL A 93 -15.45 -8.91 -9.70
C VAL A 93 -15.17 -10.40 -9.77
N ARG A 94 -14.40 -10.81 -10.78
CA ARG A 94 -14.01 -12.21 -10.96
C ARG A 94 -12.85 -12.56 -10.04
N ARG A 95 -13.10 -13.47 -9.09
CA ARG A 95 -12.12 -13.97 -8.11
C ARG A 95 -12.15 -15.50 -8.00
N PRO A 96 -11.01 -16.14 -7.63
CA PRO A 96 -9.66 -15.59 -7.73
C PRO A 96 -9.17 -15.65 -9.20
N VAL A 97 -8.65 -14.53 -9.71
CA VAL A 97 -8.06 -14.45 -11.06
C VAL A 97 -6.72 -13.74 -11.02
N HIS A 98 -5.65 -14.50 -11.27
CA HIS A 98 -4.30 -13.95 -11.42
C HIS A 98 -4.04 -13.50 -12.86
N VAL A 99 -3.87 -12.20 -13.05
CA VAL A 99 -3.32 -11.66 -14.30
C VAL A 99 -1.81 -11.86 -14.30
N ARG A 100 -1.33 -12.74 -15.19
CA ARG A 100 0.09 -13.07 -15.33
C ARG A 100 0.83 -12.00 -16.12
N SER A 101 0.27 -11.57 -17.25
CA SER A 101 0.91 -10.55 -18.08
C SER A 101 -0.08 -9.78 -18.94
N VAL A 102 0.29 -8.55 -19.28
CA VAL A 102 -0.40 -7.68 -20.24
C VAL A 102 0.58 -7.35 -21.36
N ARG A 103 0.16 -7.57 -22.62
CA ARG A 103 0.94 -7.30 -23.82
C ARG A 103 0.11 -6.44 -24.78
N ARG A 104 0.78 -5.60 -25.56
CA ARG A 104 0.15 -4.89 -26.68
C ARG A 104 -0.36 -5.92 -27.70
N ASN A 105 -1.55 -5.71 -28.25
CA ASN A 105 -2.15 -6.55 -29.27
C ASN A 105 -2.98 -5.67 -30.22
N GLY A 106 -2.36 -5.23 -31.32
CA GLY A 106 -2.97 -4.26 -32.24
C GLY A 106 -3.40 -2.98 -31.52
N GLU A 107 -4.66 -2.59 -31.72
CA GLU A 107 -5.28 -1.40 -31.10
C GLU A 107 -5.63 -1.58 -29.61
N GLY A 108 -5.38 -2.74 -29.03
CA GLY A 108 -5.67 -3.02 -27.62
C GLY A 108 -4.58 -3.81 -26.92
N PHE A 109 -5.00 -4.61 -25.95
CA PHE A 109 -4.15 -5.40 -25.08
C PHE A 109 -4.63 -6.84 -25.03
N ARG A 110 -3.67 -7.77 -24.97
CA ARG A 110 -3.89 -9.15 -24.58
C ARG A 110 -3.51 -9.29 -23.11
N VAL A 111 -4.44 -9.79 -22.31
CA VAL A 111 -4.27 -10.06 -20.88
C VAL A 111 -4.22 -11.56 -20.69
N GLU A 112 -3.07 -12.07 -20.31
CA GLU A 112 -2.84 -13.50 -20.03
C GLU A 112 -3.09 -13.78 -18.56
N LEU A 113 -3.89 -14.81 -18.29
CA LEU A 113 -4.18 -15.29 -16.95
C LEU A 113 -3.22 -16.42 -16.55
N ALA A 114 -3.08 -16.67 -15.26
CA ALA A 114 -2.20 -17.73 -14.76
C ALA A 114 -2.63 -19.14 -15.18
N ASP A 115 -3.92 -19.35 -15.46
CA ASP A 115 -4.49 -20.62 -15.92
C ASP A 115 -4.36 -20.86 -17.43
N GLY A 116 -3.61 -20.00 -18.13
CA GLY A 116 -3.37 -20.11 -19.58
C GLY A 116 -4.46 -19.48 -20.46
N ARG A 117 -5.61 -19.07 -19.91
CA ARG A 117 -6.62 -18.30 -20.67
C ARG A 117 -6.09 -16.92 -21.00
N SER A 118 -6.63 -16.31 -22.06
CA SER A 118 -6.36 -14.92 -22.39
C SER A 118 -7.63 -14.15 -22.72
N LEU A 119 -7.63 -12.88 -22.34
CA LEU A 119 -8.69 -11.91 -22.59
C LEU A 119 -8.14 -10.76 -23.41
N THR A 120 -9.01 -10.02 -24.09
CA THR A 120 -8.65 -8.79 -24.82
C THR A 120 -9.39 -7.58 -24.26
N THR A 121 -8.78 -6.41 -24.38
CA THR A 121 -9.36 -5.15 -23.91
C THR A 121 -8.70 -3.96 -24.60
N ASN A 122 -9.43 -2.85 -24.75
CA ASN A 122 -8.90 -1.63 -25.37
C ASN A 122 -8.24 -0.70 -24.35
N VAL A 123 -8.73 -0.71 -23.10
CA VAL A 123 -8.27 0.16 -22.01
C VAL A 123 -7.95 -0.69 -20.77
N ILE A 124 -6.89 -0.32 -20.06
CA ILE A 124 -6.49 -0.93 -18.78
C ILE A 124 -6.64 0.11 -17.67
N ILE A 125 -7.37 -0.22 -16.62
CA ILE A 125 -7.33 0.46 -15.33
C ILE A 125 -6.63 -0.48 -14.35
N ASN A 126 -5.39 -0.18 -14.01
CA ASN A 126 -4.60 -0.99 -13.09
C ASN A 126 -4.71 -0.45 -11.67
N ALA A 127 -5.28 -1.25 -10.77
CA ALA A 127 -5.62 -0.92 -9.40
C ALA A 127 -5.07 -1.97 -8.40
N THR A 128 -3.89 -2.52 -8.69
CA THR A 128 -3.28 -3.65 -7.97
C THR A 128 -2.54 -3.29 -6.68
N GLY A 129 -2.46 -2.00 -6.35
CA GLY A 129 -1.88 -1.53 -5.09
C GLY A 129 -0.41 -1.93 -4.91
N THR A 130 -0.03 -2.19 -3.65
CA THR A 130 1.37 -2.44 -3.24
C THR A 130 1.58 -3.69 -2.39
N TRP A 131 0.52 -4.20 -1.75
CA TRP A 131 0.62 -5.18 -0.67
C TRP A 131 1.41 -6.45 -1.03
N ASP A 132 1.23 -6.98 -2.24
CA ASP A 132 1.91 -8.21 -2.68
C ASP A 132 3.40 -8.04 -2.99
N ARG A 133 3.95 -6.84 -2.74
CA ARG A 133 5.34 -6.49 -3.00
C ARG A 133 6.01 -5.91 -1.75
N PRO A 134 6.13 -6.70 -0.67
CA PRO A 134 6.90 -6.30 0.50
C PRO A 134 8.32 -5.92 0.08
N PHE A 135 8.87 -4.87 0.68
CA PHE A 135 10.21 -4.38 0.36
C PHE A 135 11.14 -4.56 1.55
N ILE A 136 12.06 -5.50 1.44
CA ILE A 136 13.19 -5.66 2.36
C ILE A 136 14.45 -5.11 1.66
N PRO A 137 15.16 -4.12 2.23
CA PRO A 137 16.40 -3.63 1.65
C PRO A 137 17.50 -4.71 1.72
N HIS A 138 18.36 -4.76 0.70
CA HIS A 138 19.54 -5.60 0.77
C HIS A 138 20.57 -4.99 1.73
N LEU A 139 21.07 -5.80 2.65
CA LEU A 139 22.16 -5.46 3.55
C LEU A 139 23.19 -6.59 3.57
N PRO A 140 24.50 -6.28 3.70
CA PRO A 140 25.52 -7.30 3.87
C PRO A 140 25.22 -8.22 5.05
N GLY A 141 25.50 -9.52 4.90
CA GLY A 141 25.32 -10.55 5.93
C GLY A 141 23.86 -10.96 6.20
N ALA A 142 22.89 -10.45 5.43
CA ALA A 142 21.48 -10.80 5.62
C ALA A 142 21.18 -12.30 5.48
N ALA A 143 21.95 -13.03 4.67
CA ALA A 143 21.80 -14.46 4.48
C ALA A 143 22.38 -15.31 5.64
N ASP A 144 23.26 -14.71 6.46
CA ASP A 144 23.99 -15.40 7.51
C ASP A 144 23.26 -15.30 8.87
N PHE A 145 22.24 -14.44 8.96
CA PHE A 145 21.47 -14.25 10.19
C PHE A 145 20.72 -15.53 10.57
N ARG A 146 20.99 -16.02 11.78
CA ARG A 146 20.38 -17.26 12.31
C ARG A 146 19.02 -17.01 12.96
N GLY A 147 18.69 -15.75 13.26
CA GLY A 147 17.39 -15.35 13.76
C GLY A 147 16.33 -15.23 12.66
N ARG A 148 15.15 -14.74 13.05
CA ARG A 148 14.01 -14.59 12.14
C ARG A 148 14.02 -13.23 11.46
N GLN A 149 13.89 -13.20 10.14
CA GLN A 149 13.55 -11.97 9.40
C GLN A 149 12.07 -12.01 9.06
N LEU A 150 11.32 -10.99 9.51
CA LEU A 150 9.88 -10.89 9.29
C LEU A 150 9.54 -9.56 8.63
N HIS A 151 8.69 -9.54 7.61
CA HIS A 151 8.13 -8.30 7.10
C HIS A 151 6.74 -8.05 7.71
N THR A 152 6.33 -6.79 7.84
CA THR A 152 4.96 -6.41 8.27
C THR A 152 3.84 -7.11 7.50
N HIS A 153 4.13 -7.60 6.28
CA HIS A 153 3.20 -8.37 5.46
C HIS A 153 2.75 -9.66 6.16
N ASP A 154 3.67 -10.29 6.90
CA ASP A 154 3.47 -11.61 7.50
C ASP A 154 3.25 -11.54 9.03
N TYR A 155 3.25 -10.33 9.60
CA TYR A 155 2.98 -10.10 11.02
C TYR A 155 1.54 -10.46 11.39
N ARG A 156 1.35 -11.12 12.54
CA ARG A 156 0.02 -11.51 13.02
C ARG A 156 -0.29 -11.00 14.42
N SER A 157 0.66 -11.06 15.35
CA SER A 157 0.37 -10.71 16.75
C SER A 157 1.65 -10.49 17.54
N PRO A 158 1.65 -9.66 18.60
CA PRO A 158 2.85 -9.40 19.39
C PRO A 158 3.32 -10.67 20.14
N ALA A 159 2.41 -11.59 20.44
CA ALA A 159 2.70 -12.88 21.07
C ALA A 159 3.70 -13.76 20.28
N GLU A 160 3.86 -13.54 18.97
CA GLU A 160 4.83 -14.29 18.17
C GLU A 160 6.29 -13.93 18.47
N PHE A 161 6.49 -12.88 19.27
CA PHE A 161 7.80 -12.39 19.70
C PHE A 161 8.10 -12.64 21.17
N ALA A 162 7.23 -13.31 21.93
CA ALA A 162 7.40 -13.55 23.37
C ALA A 162 8.83 -14.04 23.72
N GLY A 163 9.45 -13.38 24.69
CA GLY A 163 10.81 -13.64 25.17
C GLY A 163 11.94 -13.35 24.16
N LYS A 164 11.69 -12.56 23.11
CA LYS A 164 12.66 -12.26 22.04
C LYS A 164 13.20 -10.84 22.10
N ARG A 165 14.38 -10.66 21.54
CA ARG A 165 14.99 -9.36 21.20
C ARG A 165 14.62 -8.99 19.76
N VAL A 166 13.77 -7.99 19.60
CA VAL A 166 13.16 -7.63 18.30
C VAL A 166 13.63 -6.25 17.86
N LEU A 167 14.30 -6.19 16.70
CA LEU A 167 14.61 -4.93 16.07
C LEU A 167 13.53 -4.55 15.05
N VAL A 168 12.76 -3.51 15.35
CA VAL A 168 11.82 -2.89 14.40
C VAL A 168 12.58 -1.98 13.45
N VAL A 169 12.54 -2.28 12.15
CA VAL A 169 13.22 -1.49 11.11
C VAL A 169 12.22 -0.73 10.26
N GLY A 170 12.21 0.60 10.35
CA GLY A 170 11.33 1.47 9.58
C GLY A 170 10.80 2.62 10.41
N ALA A 171 10.30 3.67 9.75
CA ALA A 171 9.75 4.86 10.41
C ALA A 171 8.42 5.32 9.80
N GLY A 172 7.74 4.41 9.09
CA GLY A 172 6.37 4.65 8.66
C GLY A 172 5.38 4.53 9.82
N ILE A 173 4.13 4.94 9.58
CA ILE A 173 3.04 4.81 10.56
C ILE A 173 2.96 3.38 11.11
N SER A 174 3.00 2.36 10.23
CA SER A 174 2.96 0.95 10.65
C SER A 174 4.14 0.55 11.54
N ALA A 175 5.36 1.04 11.28
CA ALA A 175 6.52 0.71 12.09
C ALA A 175 6.36 1.19 13.53
N ILE A 176 5.89 2.43 13.69
CA ILE A 176 5.71 3.06 15.00
C ILE A 176 4.53 2.43 15.74
N GLN A 177 3.41 2.20 15.05
CA GLN A 177 2.25 1.52 15.63
C GLN A 177 2.61 0.13 16.14
N LEU A 178 3.30 -0.67 15.33
CA LEU A 178 3.65 -2.04 15.69
C LEU A 178 4.75 -2.10 16.75
N LEU A 179 5.70 -1.17 16.75
CA LEU A 179 6.66 -1.05 17.85
C LEU A 179 5.95 -0.77 19.18
N ILE A 180 4.99 0.16 19.19
CA ILE A 180 4.20 0.48 20.38
C ILE A 180 3.36 -0.73 20.81
N GLU A 181 2.68 -1.39 19.87
CA GLU A 181 1.88 -2.59 20.14
C GLU A 181 2.71 -3.69 20.78
N ILE A 182 3.85 -4.05 20.19
CA ILE A 182 4.73 -5.09 20.70
C ILE A 182 5.23 -4.75 22.11
N ALA A 183 5.72 -3.53 22.32
CA ALA A 183 6.27 -3.10 23.61
C ALA A 183 5.21 -3.02 24.73
N ARG A 184 3.92 -2.83 24.40
CA ARG A 184 2.83 -2.74 25.37
C ARG A 184 2.18 -4.07 25.67
N GLU A 185 1.96 -4.87 24.63
CA GLU A 185 1.15 -6.10 24.71
C GLU A 185 2.00 -7.36 24.93
N ALA A 186 3.33 -7.27 24.73
CA ALA A 186 4.28 -8.35 25.00
C ALA A 186 5.47 -7.81 25.82
N PRO A 187 5.30 -7.56 27.14
CA PRO A 187 6.28 -6.89 27.99
C PRO A 187 7.57 -7.70 28.23
N ASP A 188 7.57 -8.98 27.87
CA ASP A 188 8.74 -9.87 27.86
C ASP A 188 9.58 -9.76 26.57
N VAL A 189 9.16 -8.93 25.62
CA VAL A 189 9.89 -8.60 24.39
C VAL A 189 10.78 -7.40 24.61
N GLU A 190 12.08 -7.54 24.31
CA GLU A 190 13.00 -6.41 24.28
C GLU A 190 12.98 -5.79 22.88
N THR A 191 12.43 -4.59 22.75
CA THR A 191 12.29 -3.92 21.46
C THR A 191 13.39 -2.90 21.21
N PHE A 192 13.91 -2.89 19.98
CA PHE A 192 14.84 -1.90 19.46
C PHE A 192 14.25 -1.24 18.21
N TRP A 193 14.70 -0.03 17.88
CA TRP A 193 14.16 0.70 16.74
C TRP A 193 15.24 1.33 15.86
N CYS A 194 15.17 1.06 14.56
CA CYS A 194 16.05 1.64 13.57
C CYS A 194 15.32 2.17 12.36
N SER A 195 15.85 3.23 11.77
CA SER A 195 15.41 3.69 10.47
C SER A 195 16.50 4.51 9.76
N ARG A 196 16.31 4.76 8.46
CA ARG A 196 17.27 5.53 7.65
C ARG A 196 17.42 6.99 8.07
N ARG A 197 16.40 7.57 8.69
CA ARG A 197 16.35 8.98 9.10
C ARG A 197 15.57 9.09 10.39
N GLU A 198 16.09 9.88 11.31
CA GLU A 198 15.38 10.16 12.55
C GLU A 198 13.96 10.66 12.26
N PRO A 199 12.93 10.04 12.86
CA PRO A 199 11.54 10.45 12.62
C PRO A 199 11.26 11.78 13.28
N VAL A 200 10.64 12.69 12.52
CA VAL A 200 10.19 13.99 13.03
C VAL A 200 8.68 13.94 13.24
N PHE A 201 8.24 14.23 14.46
CA PHE A 201 6.84 14.25 14.85
C PHE A 201 6.29 15.68 14.85
N ASN A 202 5.22 15.90 14.10
CA ASN A 202 4.54 17.17 14.01
C ASN A 202 3.52 17.29 15.16
N THR A 203 3.63 18.34 15.96
CA THR A 203 2.67 18.66 17.05
C THR A 203 1.38 19.27 16.52
N GLU A 204 1.46 19.97 15.39
CA GLU A 204 0.31 20.63 14.78
C GLU A 204 -0.53 19.65 13.95
N PRO A 205 -1.87 19.84 13.92
CA PRO A 205 -2.76 19.03 13.09
C PRO A 205 -2.41 19.11 11.60
N PHE A 206 -2.59 17.99 10.90
CA PHE A 206 -2.39 17.93 9.46
C PHE A 206 -3.49 18.71 8.72
N THR A 207 -3.12 19.79 8.03
CA THR A 207 -4.08 20.69 7.38
C THR A 207 -4.45 20.23 5.96
N PRO A 208 -5.62 20.61 5.42
CA PRO A 208 -5.97 20.37 4.03
C PRO A 208 -4.95 20.92 3.03
N GLU A 209 -4.32 22.06 3.35
CA GLU A 209 -3.27 22.72 2.56
C GLU A 209 -2.02 21.83 2.49
N GLN A 210 -1.57 21.31 3.63
CA GLN A 210 -0.47 20.35 3.69
C GLN A 210 -0.79 19.07 2.91
N GLY A 211 -2.05 18.60 2.96
CA GLY A 211 -2.54 17.51 2.13
C GLY A 211 -2.41 17.78 0.63
N ARG A 212 -2.80 18.97 0.17
CA ARG A 212 -2.65 19.38 -1.24
C ARG A 212 -1.19 19.46 -1.66
N GLU A 213 -0.32 20.03 -0.83
CA GLU A 213 1.11 20.10 -1.14
C GLU A 213 1.78 18.73 -1.15
N ALA A 214 1.41 17.84 -0.22
CA ALA A 214 1.89 16.46 -0.21
C ALA A 214 1.54 15.73 -1.52
N VAL A 215 0.29 15.86 -1.98
CA VAL A 215 -0.16 15.32 -3.28
C VAL A 215 0.65 15.95 -4.43
N ALA A 216 0.81 17.28 -4.44
CA ALA A 216 1.56 17.99 -5.47
C ALA A 216 3.03 17.53 -5.54
N ARG A 217 3.69 17.28 -4.40
CA ARG A 217 5.06 16.73 -4.34
C ARG A 217 5.15 15.34 -4.98
N VAL A 218 4.18 14.47 -4.71
CA VAL A 218 4.14 13.13 -5.31
C VAL A 218 3.86 13.23 -6.81
N GLU A 219 2.93 14.11 -7.23
CA GLU A 219 2.64 14.38 -8.64
C GLU A 219 3.87 14.85 -9.42
N ARG A 220 4.60 15.85 -8.90
CA ARG A 220 5.84 16.35 -9.54
C ARG A 220 6.83 15.20 -9.77
N ARG A 221 6.94 14.28 -8.82
CA ARG A 221 7.86 13.15 -8.90
C ARG A 221 7.44 12.13 -9.97
N VAL A 222 6.18 11.72 -9.99
CA VAL A 222 5.70 10.74 -11.00
C VAL A 222 5.64 11.36 -12.41
N ARG A 223 5.40 12.67 -12.54
CA ARG A 223 5.49 13.39 -13.81
C ARG A 223 6.92 13.48 -14.34
N ALA A 224 7.92 13.42 -13.46
CA ALA A 224 9.33 13.35 -13.84
C ALA A 224 9.84 11.92 -14.11
N GLY A 225 8.94 10.92 -14.17
CA GLY A 225 9.32 9.51 -14.38
C GLY A 225 10.08 8.88 -13.20
N LEU A 226 10.00 9.51 -12.01
CA LEU A 226 10.62 9.01 -10.78
C LEU A 226 9.60 8.18 -9.97
N PRO A 227 10.04 7.12 -9.28
CA PRO A 227 9.14 6.32 -8.45
C PRO A 227 8.63 7.14 -7.25
N PRO A 228 7.39 6.94 -6.78
CA PRO A 228 6.89 7.60 -5.58
C PRO A 228 7.74 7.22 -4.35
N THR A 229 7.79 8.14 -3.37
CA THR A 229 8.46 7.91 -2.07
C THR A 229 7.47 7.44 -1.02
N SER A 230 7.94 7.16 0.20
CA SER A 230 7.07 6.77 1.32
C SER A 230 6.06 7.88 1.63
N VAL A 231 4.84 7.51 2.02
CA VAL A 231 3.76 8.46 2.38
C VAL A 231 4.24 9.47 3.42
N VAL A 232 4.88 8.98 4.49
CA VAL A 232 5.38 9.84 5.59
C VAL A 232 6.48 10.82 5.15
N SER A 233 7.16 10.60 4.02
CA SER A 233 8.14 11.56 3.49
C SER A 233 7.50 12.83 2.90
N VAL A 234 6.20 12.78 2.62
CA VAL A 234 5.44 13.92 2.09
C VAL A 234 4.36 14.41 3.06
N THR A 235 3.79 13.53 3.89
CA THR A 235 2.76 13.91 4.89
C THR A 235 3.34 14.23 6.27
N GLY A 236 4.56 13.78 6.57
CA GLY A 236 5.09 13.76 7.94
C GLY A 236 4.41 12.71 8.82
N LEU A 237 4.73 12.75 10.11
CA LEU A 237 4.16 11.92 11.17
C LEU A 237 3.50 12.84 12.19
N ALA A 238 2.23 12.60 12.54
CA ALA A 238 1.56 13.35 13.60
C ALA A 238 1.98 12.83 14.98
N LEU A 239 2.17 13.73 15.94
CA LEU A 239 2.36 13.38 17.34
C LEU A 239 0.99 13.05 17.96
N THR A 240 0.60 11.78 17.89
CA THR A 240 -0.63 11.31 18.54
C THR A 240 -0.43 11.14 20.05
N PRO A 241 -1.49 11.12 20.87
CA PRO A 241 -1.37 10.83 22.30
C PRO A 241 -0.65 9.50 22.59
N ALA A 242 -0.88 8.47 21.77
CA ALA A 242 -0.21 7.18 21.88
C ALA A 242 1.31 7.28 21.62
N ILE A 243 1.72 8.04 20.59
CA ILE A 243 3.14 8.29 20.30
C ILE A 243 3.78 9.10 21.42
N ALA A 244 3.12 10.17 21.90
CA ALA A 244 3.64 10.99 23.00
C ALA A 244 3.81 10.17 24.29
N ALA A 245 2.87 9.27 24.60
CA ALA A 245 2.99 8.36 25.73
C ALA A 245 4.17 7.37 25.53
N ALA A 246 4.32 6.80 24.34
CA ALA A 246 5.44 5.90 24.03
C ALA A 246 6.81 6.59 24.07
N GLN A 247 6.90 7.88 23.76
CA GLN A 247 8.13 8.67 23.95
C GLN A 247 8.46 8.85 25.43
N ARG A 248 7.47 9.21 26.27
CA ARG A 248 7.67 9.35 27.72
C ARG A 248 8.13 8.06 28.38
N ASP A 249 7.64 6.94 27.88
CA ASP A 249 7.93 5.62 28.45
C ASP A 249 9.20 4.98 27.85
N GLY A 250 9.94 5.71 27.01
CA GLY A 250 11.21 5.25 26.45
C GLY A 250 11.11 4.20 25.33
N ILE A 251 9.89 3.83 24.90
CA ILE A 251 9.66 2.83 23.83
C ILE A 251 10.22 3.33 22.50
N LEU A 252 10.10 4.62 22.21
CA LEU A 252 10.54 5.22 20.95
C LEU A 252 12.00 5.68 20.99
N SER A 253 12.89 4.76 21.37
CA SER A 253 14.34 4.98 21.38
C SER A 253 14.95 4.63 20.01
N TRP A 254 15.19 5.66 19.20
CA TRP A 254 15.65 5.52 17.82
C TRP A 254 17.18 5.38 17.70
N ARG A 255 17.62 4.54 16.75
CA ARG A 255 19.01 4.48 16.26
C ARG A 255 19.07 4.64 14.73
N PRO A 256 20.18 5.17 14.17
CA PRO A 256 20.39 5.17 12.73
C PRO A 256 20.41 3.75 12.17
N MET A 257 20.21 3.61 10.85
CA MET A 257 20.28 2.32 10.18
C MET A 257 21.68 1.70 10.35
N PHE A 258 21.74 0.47 10.87
CA PHE A 258 22.96 -0.34 10.95
C PHE A 258 23.54 -0.63 9.54
N THR A 259 24.83 -0.97 9.47
CA THR A 259 25.55 -1.12 8.19
C THR A 259 25.64 -2.57 7.70
N ARG A 260 25.51 -3.54 8.61
CA ARG A 260 25.58 -4.99 8.30
C ARG A 260 24.73 -5.81 9.28
N ILE A 261 24.22 -6.94 8.80
CA ILE A 261 23.62 -8.01 9.59
C ILE A 261 24.71 -9.03 9.93
N THR A 262 24.79 -9.47 11.19
CA THR A 262 25.71 -10.51 11.66
C THR A 262 24.95 -11.83 11.83
N GLU A 263 25.65 -12.92 12.16
CA GLU A 263 25.00 -14.21 12.41
C GLU A 263 23.97 -14.16 13.57
N THR A 264 24.20 -13.29 14.56
CA THR A 264 23.41 -13.19 15.80
C THR A 264 22.64 -11.88 15.94
N GLY A 265 22.75 -10.93 14.99
CA GLY A 265 22.12 -9.63 15.14
C GLY A 265 22.52 -8.62 14.08
N VAL A 266 22.81 -7.40 14.49
CA VAL A 266 23.22 -6.29 13.60
C VAL A 266 24.44 -5.57 14.14
N CYS A 267 25.11 -4.81 13.27
CA CYS A 267 26.26 -4.01 13.66
C CYS A 267 26.31 -2.66 12.93
N TRP A 268 26.70 -1.63 13.70
CA TRP A 268 26.99 -0.29 13.23
C TRP A 268 28.50 -0.11 13.10
N ASP A 269 28.90 0.59 12.04
CA ASP A 269 30.29 0.95 11.78
C ASP A 269 31.26 -0.23 11.81
N CYS A 270 30.80 -1.41 11.39
CA CYS A 270 31.60 -2.64 11.39
C CYS A 270 32.86 -2.46 10.54
N GLY A 271 34.01 -2.45 11.22
CA GLY A 271 35.32 -2.38 10.59
C GLY A 271 36.31 -3.35 11.24
N PRO A 272 37.57 -3.34 10.78
CA PRO A 272 38.62 -4.18 11.36
C PRO A 272 38.89 -3.91 12.84
N ALA A 273 38.55 -2.71 13.32
CA ALA A 273 38.71 -2.30 14.73
C ALA A 273 37.51 -2.66 15.63
N GLY A 274 36.54 -3.42 15.10
CA GLY A 274 35.29 -3.74 15.77
C GLY A 274 34.11 -2.92 15.23
N GLY A 275 33.00 -2.93 15.96
CA GLY A 275 31.79 -2.19 15.68
C GLY A 275 30.86 -2.18 16.89
N ASP A 276 29.82 -1.38 16.84
CA ASP A 276 28.75 -1.43 17.83
C ASP A 276 27.78 -2.55 17.42
N HIS A 277 27.67 -3.58 18.26
CA HIS A 277 26.90 -4.78 17.98
C HIS A 277 25.62 -4.84 18.81
N LEU A 278 24.56 -5.37 18.20
CA LEU A 278 23.31 -5.68 18.88
C LEU A 278 22.86 -7.08 18.50
N ASP A 279 22.94 -8.01 19.43
CA ASP A 279 22.36 -9.35 19.27
C ASP A 279 20.83 -9.29 19.31
N LEU A 280 20.19 -10.04 18.41
CA LEU A 280 18.76 -10.02 18.14
C LEU A 280 18.27 -11.41 17.75
N ASP A 281 17.06 -11.74 18.18
CA ASP A 281 16.37 -12.93 17.69
C ASP A 281 15.57 -12.64 16.41
N VAL A 282 15.07 -11.41 16.26
CA VAL A 282 14.18 -11.03 15.16
C VAL A 282 14.56 -9.67 14.57
N ILE A 283 14.66 -9.61 13.25
CA ILE A 283 14.65 -8.34 12.49
C ILE A 283 13.28 -8.19 11.86
N PHE A 284 12.52 -7.21 12.35
CA PHE A 284 11.15 -6.93 11.92
C PHE A 284 11.08 -5.75 10.92
N TRP A 285 11.06 -6.09 9.65
CA TRP A 285 11.06 -5.20 8.50
C TRP A 285 9.70 -4.51 8.31
N ASN A 286 9.65 -3.24 8.71
CA ASN A 286 8.56 -2.29 8.49
C ASN A 286 8.94 -1.27 7.41
N THR A 287 9.58 -1.77 6.35
CA THR A 287 10.25 -1.00 5.30
C THR A 287 9.36 -0.69 4.10
N GLY A 288 8.07 -1.03 4.19
CA GLY A 288 7.05 -0.66 3.23
C GLY A 288 6.98 -1.61 2.05
N PHE A 289 6.37 -1.14 0.97
CA PHE A 289 6.00 -1.97 -0.18
C PHE A 289 6.34 -1.27 -1.49
N ARG A 290 6.61 -2.04 -2.53
CA ARG A 290 6.72 -1.57 -3.91
C ARG A 290 5.35 -1.66 -4.60
N SER A 291 5.20 -1.03 -5.76
CA SER A 291 3.97 -1.15 -6.55
C SER A 291 3.89 -2.52 -7.23
N SER A 292 2.72 -3.17 -7.16
CA SER A 292 2.47 -4.47 -7.78
C SER A 292 2.19 -4.28 -9.27
N LEU A 293 3.25 -4.24 -10.10
CA LEU A 293 3.17 -3.88 -11.53
C LEU A 293 3.87 -4.89 -12.46
N ASP A 294 4.32 -6.03 -11.96
CA ASP A 294 5.13 -6.98 -12.75
C ASP A 294 4.37 -7.56 -13.94
N HIS A 295 3.06 -7.74 -13.84
CA HIS A 295 2.22 -8.17 -14.97
C HIS A 295 2.20 -7.14 -16.10
N LEU A 296 2.56 -5.88 -15.85
CA LEU A 296 2.72 -4.84 -16.86
C LEU A 296 4.16 -4.74 -17.41
N ALA A 297 5.12 -5.51 -16.88
CA ALA A 297 6.51 -5.47 -17.31
C ALA A 297 6.70 -5.64 -18.84
N PRO A 298 5.95 -6.51 -19.55
CA PRO A 298 6.08 -6.63 -21.01
C PRO A 298 5.74 -5.36 -21.79
N LEU A 299 5.00 -4.42 -21.20
CA LEU A 299 4.65 -3.14 -21.82
C LEU A 299 5.79 -2.12 -21.78
N ARG A 300 6.86 -2.38 -20.99
CA ARG A 300 8.06 -1.53 -20.86
C ARG A 300 7.75 -0.06 -20.54
N LEU A 301 6.84 0.17 -19.58
CA LEU A 301 6.32 1.50 -19.23
C LEU A 301 7.27 2.37 -18.40
N ARG A 302 8.41 1.84 -17.93
CA ARG A 302 9.30 2.56 -17.01
C ARG A 302 10.15 3.58 -17.77
N ALA A 303 10.23 4.79 -17.23
CA ALA A 303 11.12 5.85 -17.66
C ALA A 303 12.56 5.61 -17.13
N PRO A 304 13.58 6.30 -17.68
CA PRO A 304 14.98 6.17 -17.22
C PRO A 304 15.18 6.42 -15.72
N GLY A 305 14.32 7.22 -15.09
CA GLY A 305 14.31 7.49 -13.64
C GLY A 305 13.83 6.32 -12.77
N GLY A 306 13.47 5.18 -13.36
CA GLY A 306 13.06 3.95 -12.67
C GLY A 306 11.57 3.89 -12.28
N GLY A 307 10.86 5.01 -12.38
CA GLY A 307 9.40 5.11 -12.22
C GLY A 307 8.66 5.02 -13.57
N ILE A 308 7.35 5.25 -13.54
CA ILE A 308 6.49 5.38 -14.72
C ILE A 308 6.06 6.84 -14.81
N THR A 309 6.21 7.47 -15.99
CA THR A 309 5.77 8.85 -16.20
C THR A 309 4.26 8.90 -16.24
N MET A 310 3.68 9.67 -15.32
CA MET A 310 2.22 9.82 -15.17
C MET A 310 1.76 11.22 -15.58
N THR A 311 0.64 11.32 -16.30
CA THR A 311 0.05 12.56 -16.82
C THR A 311 -1.46 12.63 -16.54
N GLY A 312 -2.14 13.64 -17.10
CA GLY A 312 -3.55 13.92 -16.83
C GLY A 312 -3.78 14.70 -15.53
N ARG A 313 -5.05 14.97 -15.21
CA ARG A 313 -5.45 15.87 -14.13
C ARG A 313 -5.00 15.41 -12.75
N LEU A 314 -5.10 14.11 -12.46
CA LEU A 314 -4.73 13.50 -11.18
C LEU A 314 -3.54 12.54 -11.29
N ALA A 315 -2.71 12.69 -12.33
CA ALA A 315 -1.56 11.82 -12.62
C ALA A 315 -1.92 10.32 -12.63
N THR A 316 -3.05 9.96 -13.27
CA THR A 316 -3.51 8.57 -13.42
C THR A 316 -3.15 7.97 -14.78
N VAL A 317 -2.86 8.81 -15.79
CA VAL A 317 -2.62 8.37 -17.18
C VAL A 317 -1.15 8.01 -17.35
N VAL A 318 -0.82 6.88 -17.96
CA VAL A 318 0.57 6.55 -18.32
C VAL A 318 0.94 7.29 -19.60
N GLU A 319 2.02 8.08 -19.57
CA GLU A 319 2.45 8.88 -20.74
C GLU A 319 2.77 8.02 -21.97
N ALA A 320 3.48 6.91 -21.76
CA ALA A 320 3.88 5.99 -22.83
C ALA A 320 2.70 5.23 -23.47
N ASP A 321 1.54 5.19 -22.82
CA ASP A 321 0.30 4.66 -23.40
C ASP A 321 -0.93 5.20 -22.64
N PRO A 322 -1.60 6.24 -23.17
CA PRO A 322 -2.74 6.86 -22.50
C PRO A 322 -3.93 5.93 -22.25
N ARG A 323 -3.99 4.76 -22.91
CA ARG A 323 -5.01 3.73 -22.68
C ARG A 323 -4.79 2.96 -21.38
N ILE A 324 -3.71 3.25 -20.64
CA ILE A 324 -3.39 2.65 -19.36
C ILE A 324 -3.53 3.70 -18.26
N GLN A 325 -4.42 3.42 -17.31
CA GLN A 325 -4.56 4.17 -16.07
C GLN A 325 -3.89 3.39 -14.93
N LEU A 326 -3.06 4.04 -14.11
CA LEU A 326 -2.55 3.49 -12.85
C LEU A 326 -3.19 4.23 -11.69
N ILE A 327 -3.99 3.52 -10.89
CA ILE A 327 -4.66 4.04 -9.69
C ILE A 327 -4.27 3.20 -8.47
N GLY A 328 -4.21 3.82 -7.29
CA GLY A 328 -3.50 3.24 -6.15
C GLY A 328 -1.97 3.27 -6.32
N TYR A 329 -1.48 4.03 -7.30
CA TYR A 329 -0.06 4.32 -7.57
C TYR A 329 0.20 5.82 -7.39
N GLY A 330 1.39 6.16 -6.88
CA GLY A 330 1.80 7.55 -6.71
C GLY A 330 0.82 8.36 -5.85
N PRO A 331 0.29 9.51 -6.33
CA PRO A 331 -0.55 10.41 -5.54
C PRO A 331 -1.90 9.81 -5.15
N SER A 332 -2.30 8.71 -5.82
CA SER A 332 -3.56 8.00 -5.56
C SER A 332 -3.42 6.84 -4.56
N ALA A 333 -2.22 6.60 -4.01
CA ALA A 333 -1.94 5.53 -3.05
C ALA A 333 -2.42 5.86 -1.60
N SER A 334 -3.63 6.39 -1.49
CA SER A 334 -4.35 6.61 -0.22
C SER A 334 -5.83 6.30 -0.44
N THR A 335 -6.59 6.03 0.62
CA THR A 335 -8.02 5.70 0.52
C THR A 335 -8.82 6.87 -0.07
N ILE A 336 -8.53 8.12 0.33
CA ILE A 336 -9.13 9.33 -0.28
C ILE A 336 -8.68 9.56 -1.73
N GLY A 337 -7.38 9.36 -2.00
CA GLY A 337 -6.81 9.53 -3.33
C GLY A 337 -7.35 8.49 -4.32
N ALA A 338 -7.59 7.27 -3.85
CA ALA A 338 -8.16 6.17 -4.63
C ALA A 338 -9.56 6.50 -5.16
N ASN A 339 -10.40 7.18 -4.37
CA ASN A 339 -11.72 7.59 -4.84
C ASN A 339 -11.65 8.61 -5.98
N ARG A 340 -10.85 9.67 -5.80
CA ARG A 340 -10.68 10.73 -6.80
C ARG A 340 -10.05 10.18 -8.09
N ALA A 341 -9.00 9.38 -7.94
CA ALA A 341 -8.33 8.72 -9.05
C ALA A 341 -9.24 7.70 -9.74
N GLY A 342 -10.08 6.99 -8.99
CA GLY A 342 -11.04 6.04 -9.54
C GLY A 342 -12.05 6.70 -10.48
N ARG A 343 -12.61 7.85 -10.06
CA ARG A 343 -13.47 8.69 -10.92
C ARG A 343 -12.74 9.17 -12.17
N GLU A 344 -11.54 9.70 -12.01
CA GLU A 344 -10.77 10.25 -13.14
C GLU A 344 -10.36 9.16 -14.13
N ALA A 345 -9.92 8.00 -13.66
CA ALA A 345 -9.62 6.86 -14.53
C ALA A 345 -10.86 6.36 -15.30
N ALA A 346 -12.02 6.32 -14.65
CA ALA A 346 -13.29 5.99 -15.31
C ALA A 346 -13.66 7.03 -16.37
N ARG A 347 -13.46 8.33 -16.08
CA ARG A 347 -13.71 9.44 -17.01
C ARG A 347 -12.82 9.34 -18.25
N VAL A 348 -11.50 9.19 -18.05
CA VAL A 348 -10.55 9.02 -19.15
C VAL A 348 -10.86 7.76 -19.97
N ALA A 349 -11.26 6.66 -19.32
CA ALA A 349 -11.68 5.46 -20.03
C ALA A 349 -12.95 5.68 -20.88
N ALA A 350 -13.93 6.43 -20.37
CA ALA A 350 -15.13 6.78 -21.12
C ALA A 350 -14.82 7.66 -22.34
N ASP A 351 -13.98 8.69 -22.16
CA ASP A 351 -13.52 9.56 -23.24
C ASP A 351 -12.83 8.75 -24.36
N LEU A 352 -11.92 7.84 -23.99
CA LEU A 352 -11.21 6.98 -24.94
C LEU A 352 -12.13 6.00 -25.69
N LEU A 353 -13.29 5.68 -25.11
CA LEU A 353 -14.29 4.79 -25.71
C LEU A 353 -15.41 5.55 -26.43
N GLY A 354 -15.31 6.89 -26.53
CA GLY A 354 -16.30 7.74 -27.19
C GLY A 354 -17.64 7.81 -26.45
N VAL A 355 -17.65 7.58 -25.14
CA VAL A 355 -18.86 7.65 -24.30
C VAL A 355 -18.82 8.95 -23.49
N ALA A 356 -19.88 9.74 -23.57
CA ALA A 356 -19.97 11.01 -22.84
C ALA A 356 -19.93 10.76 -21.32
N SER A 357 -18.88 11.24 -20.65
CA SER A 357 -18.84 11.31 -19.19
C SER A 357 -19.41 12.66 -18.75
N HIS A 358 -20.62 12.69 -18.21
CA HIS A 358 -21.20 13.88 -17.57
C HIS A 358 -20.84 13.95 -16.08
#